data_AF-A0A176J6K9-F1
#
_entry.id   AF-A0A176J6K9-F1
#
_cell.length_a   1.000
_cell.length_b   1.000
_cell.length_c   1.000
_cell.angle_alpha   90.00
_cell.angle_beta   90.00
_cell.angle_gamma   90.00
#
_symmetry.space_group_name_H-M   'P 1'
#
loop_
_entity.id
_entity.type
_entity.pdbx_description
1 polymer ?
#
loop_
_entity_poly.entity_id
_entity_poly.type
_entity_poly.pdbx_seq_one_letter_code
_entity_poly.pdbx_strand_id
1 'polypeptide(L)'
;MASSLRKKLLHTQERSCMTGNICSFEGEWLFFEEDADEGKLVDTMDLSEMQVFNDGKWTHAIWLSEGKIKIESKELFLTDSHMIRIRRRLPFAFEQLLRSLDDDSFIRFTGELNQLGYSIYDCIYCYNHLLFTNKKLKTACTSFYQFDNEDSICGVQHHCLPTDQILDRFEFTTSHGKRSILMLKK
;
A
#
# COMPACT_ATOMS: atom_id res chain seq x y z
N MET A 1 17.26 4.78 14.65
CA MET A 1 17.61 4.03 13.42
C MET A 1 16.42 3.27 12.86
N ALA A 2 15.65 2.52 13.66
CA ALA A 2 14.49 1.74 13.22
C ALA A 2 13.42 2.58 12.47
N SER A 3 13.06 3.78 12.97
CA SER A 3 12.11 4.69 12.30
C SER A 3 12.54 5.13 10.88
N SER A 4 13.85 5.20 10.60
CA SER A 4 14.34 5.54 9.25
C SER A 4 14.17 4.40 8.25
N LEU A 5 14.35 3.14 8.70
CA LEU A 5 14.17 1.97 7.86
C LEU A 5 12.70 1.70 7.60
N ARG A 6 11.83 1.88 8.61
CA ARG A 6 10.38 1.82 8.42
C ARG A 6 9.90 2.79 7.36
N LYS A 7 10.32 4.05 7.43
CA LYS A 7 9.97 5.06 6.40
C LYS A 7 10.46 4.63 5.03
N LYS A 8 11.72 4.15 4.92
CA LYS A 8 12.25 3.64 3.66
C LYS A 8 11.39 2.48 3.12
N LEU A 9 11.10 1.49 3.95
CA LEU A 9 10.27 0.35 3.58
C LEU A 9 8.85 0.76 3.21
N LEU A 10 8.26 1.77 3.85
CA LEU A 10 7.00 2.31 3.36
C LEU A 10 7.22 2.87 1.96
N HIS A 11 8.11 3.83 1.76
CA HIS A 11 8.22 4.59 0.51
C HIS A 11 8.84 3.87 -0.69
N THR A 12 9.68 2.83 -0.51
CA THR A 12 10.49 2.26 -1.60
C THR A 12 10.13 0.82 -1.98
N GLN A 13 8.96 0.33 -1.57
CA GLN A 13 8.50 -1.01 -1.98
C GLN A 13 8.16 -1.05 -3.47
N GLU A 14 8.30 -2.23 -4.06
CA GLU A 14 7.71 -2.53 -5.37
C GLU A 14 6.20 -2.29 -5.33
N ARG A 15 5.62 -1.94 -6.49
CA ARG A 15 4.17 -1.68 -6.65
C ARG A 15 3.61 -0.61 -5.70
N SER A 16 4.47 0.17 -5.04
CA SER A 16 4.03 1.24 -4.13
C SER A 16 3.45 2.46 -4.83
N CYS A 17 3.61 2.54 -6.15
CA CYS A 17 3.01 3.55 -6.99
C CYS A 17 2.35 2.91 -8.21
N MET A 18 1.30 3.56 -8.70
CA MET A 18 0.71 3.35 -10.02
C MET A 18 1.39 4.34 -10.98
N THR A 19 1.70 3.90 -12.20
CA THR A 19 2.19 4.78 -13.27
C THR A 19 1.19 4.75 -14.41
N GLY A 20 0.98 5.88 -15.08
CA GLY A 20 -0.03 5.97 -16.11
C GLY A 20 -0.24 7.39 -16.63
N ASN A 21 -1.34 7.63 -17.32
CA ASN A 21 -1.64 8.91 -17.97
C ASN A 21 -2.98 9.45 -17.43
N ILE A 22 -3.14 10.77 -17.49
CA ILE A 22 -4.41 11.44 -17.18
C ILE A 22 -4.99 12.03 -18.46
N CYS A 23 -6.29 11.84 -18.68
CA CYS A 23 -7.02 12.50 -19.75
C CYS A 23 -8.35 13.09 -19.22
N SER A 24 -8.94 13.98 -19.99
CA SER A 24 -10.28 14.50 -19.72
C SER A 24 -11.31 13.89 -20.64
N PHE A 25 -12.41 13.41 -20.08
CA PHE A 25 -13.55 12.86 -20.82
C PHE A 25 -14.84 13.40 -20.23
N GLU A 26 -15.68 14.03 -21.06
CA GLU A 26 -16.98 14.61 -20.65
C GLU A 26 -16.93 15.55 -19.42
N GLY A 27 -15.80 16.23 -19.22
CA GLY A 27 -15.61 17.16 -18.09
C GLY A 27 -15.07 16.51 -16.81
N GLU A 28 -14.91 15.18 -16.81
CA GLU A 28 -14.22 14.44 -15.75
C GLU A 28 -12.75 14.22 -16.10
N TRP A 29 -11.93 14.07 -15.08
CA TRP A 29 -10.52 13.71 -15.21
C TRP A 29 -10.31 12.27 -14.77
N LEU A 30 -9.73 11.47 -15.66
CA LEU A 30 -9.52 10.05 -15.48
C LEU A 30 -8.03 9.74 -15.51
N PHE A 31 -7.57 8.94 -14.55
CA PHE A 31 -6.24 8.35 -14.52
C PHE A 31 -6.31 6.91 -15.04
N PHE A 32 -5.55 6.61 -16.08
CA PHE A 32 -5.38 5.28 -16.64
C PHE A 32 -4.03 4.75 -16.23
N GLU A 33 -4.03 3.69 -15.43
CA GLU A 33 -2.80 2.97 -15.08
C GLU A 33 -2.27 2.25 -16.33
N GLU A 34 -0.94 2.09 -16.42
CA GLU A 34 -0.33 1.24 -17.45
C GLU A 34 -1.03 -0.13 -17.46
N ASP A 35 -1.40 -0.59 -18.65
CA ASP A 35 -2.10 -1.87 -18.90
C ASP A 35 -3.52 -2.00 -18.31
N ALA A 36 -4.12 -0.91 -17.81
CA ALA A 36 -5.52 -0.89 -17.37
C ALA A 36 -6.46 -0.35 -18.47
N ASP A 37 -7.52 -1.12 -18.77
CA ASP A 37 -8.56 -0.71 -19.71
C ASP A 37 -9.54 0.34 -19.12
N GLU A 38 -9.61 0.43 -17.78
CA GLU A 38 -10.53 1.30 -17.06
C GLU A 38 -9.81 2.47 -16.36
N GLY A 39 -10.36 3.67 -16.52
CA GLY A 39 -9.88 4.89 -15.89
C GLY A 39 -10.45 5.07 -14.48
N LYS A 40 -9.61 5.53 -13.54
CA LYS A 40 -9.98 5.92 -12.18
C LYS A 40 -10.28 7.42 -12.14
N LEU A 41 -11.39 7.82 -11.51
CA LEU A 41 -11.71 9.24 -11.31
C LEU A 41 -10.66 9.91 -10.45
N VAL A 42 -9.98 10.92 -11.00
CA VAL A 42 -8.89 11.65 -10.33
C VAL A 42 -9.34 12.26 -9.01
N ASP A 43 -10.59 12.75 -8.93
CA ASP A 43 -11.17 13.36 -7.73
C ASP A 43 -11.34 12.36 -6.56
N THR A 44 -11.31 11.05 -6.83
CA THR A 44 -11.38 10.02 -5.80
C THR A 44 -10.01 9.59 -5.27
N MET A 45 -8.94 10.04 -5.93
CA MET A 45 -7.57 9.60 -5.67
C MET A 45 -6.83 10.48 -4.67
N ASP A 46 -5.76 9.94 -4.10
CA ASP A 46 -4.79 10.71 -3.31
C ASP A 46 -3.66 11.22 -4.20
N LEU A 47 -3.63 12.52 -4.42
CA LEU A 47 -2.61 13.15 -5.27
C LEU A 47 -1.52 13.85 -4.44
N SER A 48 -1.50 13.65 -3.11
CA SER A 48 -0.55 14.34 -2.21
C SER A 48 0.92 14.01 -2.50
N GLU A 49 1.21 12.82 -3.02
CA GLU A 49 2.55 12.39 -3.44
C GLU A 49 2.64 12.23 -4.97
N MET A 50 1.77 12.89 -5.73
CA MET A 50 1.79 12.82 -7.19
C MET A 50 3.15 13.30 -7.74
N GLN A 51 3.63 12.58 -8.76
CA GLN A 51 4.81 12.96 -9.53
C GLN A 51 4.48 12.95 -11.02
N VAL A 52 5.12 13.84 -11.77
CA VAL A 52 5.02 13.90 -13.23
C VAL A 52 6.39 13.64 -13.82
N PHE A 53 6.42 12.87 -14.89
CA PHE A 53 7.64 12.62 -15.65
C PHE A 53 7.91 13.81 -16.57
N ASN A 54 8.96 14.55 -16.28
CA ASN A 54 9.39 15.70 -17.07
C ASN A 54 10.92 15.69 -17.19
N ASP A 55 11.45 15.96 -18.39
CA ASP A 55 12.90 16.01 -18.67
C ASP A 55 13.68 14.78 -18.17
N GLY A 56 13.10 13.58 -18.34
CA GLY A 56 13.74 12.31 -17.95
C GLY A 56 13.72 12.01 -16.44
N LYS A 57 13.03 12.81 -15.62
CA LYS A 57 12.96 12.62 -14.17
C LYS A 57 11.53 12.72 -13.63
N TRP A 58 11.28 12.00 -12.55
CA TRP A 58 10.06 12.13 -11.76
C TRP A 58 10.16 13.34 -10.84
N THR A 59 9.29 14.32 -11.03
CA THR A 59 9.25 15.54 -10.20
C THR A 59 7.92 15.61 -9.47
N HIS A 60 7.96 15.96 -8.19
CA HIS A 60 6.74 16.14 -7.41
C HIS A 60 5.86 17.25 -8.01
N ALA A 61 4.56 16.97 -8.08
CA ALA A 61 3.57 17.87 -8.63
C ALA A 61 2.38 17.99 -7.68
N ILE A 62 1.82 19.19 -7.60
CA ILE A 62 0.61 19.49 -6.82
C ILE A 62 -0.54 19.66 -7.80
N TRP A 63 -1.58 18.83 -7.66
CA TRP A 63 -2.82 19.01 -8.40
C TRP A 63 -3.55 20.26 -7.90
N LEU A 64 -3.88 21.20 -8.81
CA LEU A 64 -4.63 22.41 -8.47
C LEU A 64 -6.12 22.20 -8.78
N SER A 65 -6.46 21.99 -10.05
CA SER A 65 -7.81 21.71 -10.56
C SER A 65 -7.78 21.57 -12.07
N GLU A 66 -8.75 20.88 -12.68
CA GLU A 66 -8.99 20.90 -14.12
C GLU A 66 -7.75 20.60 -14.99
N GLY A 67 -6.96 19.59 -14.61
CA GLY A 67 -5.73 19.21 -15.33
C GLY A 67 -4.55 20.14 -15.07
N LYS A 68 -4.74 21.22 -14.31
CA LYS A 68 -3.69 22.15 -13.94
C LYS A 68 -2.92 21.61 -12.74
N ILE A 69 -1.60 21.57 -12.89
CA ILE A 69 -0.67 21.16 -11.86
C ILE A 69 0.36 22.25 -11.60
N LYS A 70 0.96 22.21 -10.42
CA LYS A 70 2.12 23.00 -10.05
C LYS A 70 3.34 22.10 -9.88
N ILE A 71 4.41 22.40 -10.61
CA ILE A 71 5.72 21.76 -10.47
C ILE A 71 6.70 22.85 -10.06
N GLU A 72 7.31 22.71 -8.88
CA GLU A 72 8.18 23.74 -8.29
C GLU A 72 7.47 25.12 -8.25
N SER A 73 7.96 26.09 -9.05
CA SER A 73 7.39 27.44 -9.16
C SER A 73 6.62 27.67 -10.46
N LYS A 74 6.38 26.61 -11.25
CA LYS A 74 5.70 26.68 -12.55
C LYS A 74 4.36 25.98 -12.49
N GLU A 75 3.40 26.51 -13.23
CA GLU A 75 2.13 25.86 -13.48
C GLU A 75 2.15 25.26 -14.89
N LEU A 76 1.58 24.07 -15.04
CA LEU A 76 1.49 23.34 -16.28
C LEU A 76 0.11 22.71 -16.40
N PHE A 77 -0.40 22.59 -17.62
CA PHE A 77 -1.59 21.81 -17.92
C PHE A 77 -1.18 20.43 -18.39
N LEU A 78 -1.72 19.41 -17.72
CA LEU A 78 -1.56 18.04 -18.13
C LEU A 78 -2.27 17.80 -19.47
N THR A 79 -1.66 16.93 -20.24
CA THR A 79 -2.16 16.42 -21.52
C THR A 79 -1.92 14.92 -21.52
N ASP A 80 -2.58 14.21 -22.43
CA ASP A 80 -2.50 12.75 -22.53
C ASP A 80 -1.07 12.22 -22.78
N SER A 81 -0.13 13.07 -23.20
CA SER A 81 1.29 12.72 -23.36
C SER A 81 2.08 12.72 -22.05
N HIS A 82 1.52 13.23 -20.95
CA HIS A 82 2.21 13.29 -19.67
C HIS A 82 2.03 11.98 -18.91
N MET A 83 3.17 11.43 -18.49
CA MET A 83 3.19 10.26 -17.61
C MET A 83 3.22 10.73 -16.16
N ILE A 84 2.37 10.10 -15.35
CA ILE A 84 2.08 10.46 -13.97
C ILE A 84 2.29 9.23 -13.11
N ARG A 85 2.83 9.47 -11.91
CA ARG A 85 3.03 8.46 -10.90
C ARG A 85 2.30 8.87 -9.64
N ILE A 86 1.44 7.99 -9.14
CA ILE A 86 0.60 8.23 -7.97
C ILE A 86 0.85 7.13 -6.95
N ARG A 87 0.95 7.51 -5.68
CA ARG A 87 1.15 6.58 -4.57
C ARG A 87 -0.05 5.68 -4.39
N ARG A 88 0.15 4.37 -4.24
CA ARG A 88 -0.93 3.46 -3.85
C ARG A 88 -1.32 3.70 -2.39
N ARG A 89 -2.63 3.71 -2.11
CA ARG A 89 -3.15 3.70 -0.75
C ARG A 89 -3.24 2.26 -0.24
N LEU A 90 -2.85 2.07 1.01
CA LEU A 90 -3.07 0.81 1.70
C LEU A 90 -4.55 0.72 2.13
N PRO A 91 -5.18 -0.46 2.06
CA PRO A 91 -6.50 -0.66 2.64
C PRO A 91 -6.50 -0.29 4.12
N PHE A 92 -7.52 0.47 4.55
CA PHE A 92 -7.57 1.05 5.91
C PHE A 92 -7.27 0.02 7.02
N ALA A 93 -7.92 -1.15 6.97
CA ALA A 93 -7.77 -2.14 8.05
C ALA A 93 -6.36 -2.76 8.10
N PHE A 94 -5.70 -2.88 6.96
CA PHE A 94 -4.30 -3.30 6.88
C PHE A 94 -3.35 -2.19 7.31
N GLU A 95 -3.62 -0.94 6.93
CA GLU A 95 -2.84 0.21 7.41
C GLU A 95 -2.86 0.30 8.94
N GLN A 96 -4.02 0.07 9.58
CA GLN A 96 -4.10 0.05 11.05
C GLN A 96 -3.26 -1.07 11.66
N LEU A 97 -3.20 -2.26 11.06
CA LEU A 97 -2.29 -3.32 11.50
C LEU A 97 -0.84 -2.85 11.41
N LEU A 98 -0.42 -2.32 10.25
CA LEU A 98 0.96 -1.88 10.09
C LEU A 98 1.32 -0.81 11.12
N ARG A 99 0.42 0.16 11.35
CA ARG A 99 0.60 1.22 12.36
C ARG A 99 0.68 0.69 13.79
N SER A 100 0.02 -0.43 14.12
CA SER A 100 0.10 -1.02 15.47
C SER A 100 1.40 -1.78 15.73
N LEU A 101 2.10 -2.24 14.69
CA LEU A 101 3.39 -2.89 14.83
C LEU A 101 4.47 -1.87 15.21
N ASP A 102 5.29 -2.21 16.20
CA ASP A 102 6.56 -1.50 16.45
C ASP A 102 7.50 -1.58 15.23
N ASP A 103 8.57 -0.78 15.21
CA ASP A 103 9.46 -0.73 14.06
C ASP A 103 10.11 -2.10 13.73
N ASP A 104 10.55 -2.86 14.74
CA ASP A 104 11.21 -4.15 14.53
C ASP A 104 10.21 -5.19 14.01
N SER A 105 9.02 -5.23 14.60
CA SER A 105 7.91 -6.09 14.18
C SER A 105 7.46 -5.76 12.76
N PHE A 106 7.37 -4.48 12.40
CA PHE A 106 7.08 -4.03 11.04
C PHE A 106 8.16 -4.47 10.06
N ILE A 107 9.44 -4.20 10.36
CA ILE A 107 10.57 -4.58 9.50
C ILE A 107 10.59 -6.09 9.25
N ARG A 108 10.35 -6.89 10.29
CA ARG A 108 10.30 -8.35 10.16
C ARG A 108 9.09 -8.83 9.36
N PHE A 109 7.90 -8.30 9.63
CA PHE A 109 6.69 -8.62 8.87
C PHE A 109 6.86 -8.32 7.39
N THR A 110 7.29 -7.10 7.06
CA THR A 110 7.56 -6.68 5.69
C THR A 110 8.70 -7.48 5.07
N GLY A 111 9.74 -7.81 5.84
CA GLY A 111 10.85 -8.63 5.38
C GLY A 111 10.42 -10.04 4.96
N GLU A 112 9.58 -10.71 5.77
CA GLU A 112 9.01 -12.01 5.43
C GLU A 112 8.13 -11.94 4.17
N LEU A 113 7.27 -10.92 4.09
CA LEU A 113 6.40 -10.71 2.94
C LEU A 113 7.21 -10.50 1.64
N ASN A 114 8.25 -9.66 1.72
CA ASN A 114 9.16 -9.38 0.60
C ASN A 114 9.94 -10.63 0.17
N GLN A 115 10.40 -11.47 1.12
CA GLN A 115 11.09 -12.73 0.79
C GLN A 115 10.19 -13.71 0.02
N LEU A 116 8.87 -13.62 0.23
CA LEU A 116 7.88 -14.40 -0.51
C LEU A 116 7.52 -13.77 -1.87
N GLY A 117 8.06 -12.59 -2.20
CA GLY A 117 7.83 -11.89 -3.47
C GLY A 117 6.70 -10.85 -3.44
N TYR A 118 6.18 -10.52 -2.25
CA TYR A 118 5.04 -9.61 -2.10
C TYR A 118 5.48 -8.32 -1.44
N SER A 119 4.86 -7.23 -1.88
CA SER A 119 4.95 -5.92 -1.26
C SER A 119 3.80 -5.72 -0.28
N ILE A 120 3.94 -4.77 0.65
CA ILE A 120 2.80 -4.34 1.48
C ILE A 120 1.68 -3.70 0.65
N TYR A 121 1.98 -3.20 -0.55
CA TYR A 121 1.00 -2.59 -1.47
C TYR A 121 0.23 -3.61 -2.29
N ASP A 122 0.59 -4.89 -2.20
CA ASP A 122 -0.08 -5.99 -2.89
C ASP A 122 -1.35 -6.44 -2.15
N CYS A 123 -1.69 -5.82 -1.01
CA CYS A 123 -2.86 -6.21 -0.21
C CYS A 123 -4.17 -5.83 -0.92
N ILE A 124 -4.87 -6.84 -1.45
CA ILE A 124 -6.14 -6.69 -2.17
C ILE A 124 -7.36 -6.92 -1.27
N TYR A 125 -7.20 -7.63 -0.16
CA TYR A 125 -8.26 -7.85 0.82
C TYR A 125 -7.70 -7.88 2.23
N CYS A 126 -8.42 -7.28 3.17
CA CYS A 126 -8.03 -7.30 4.57
C CYS A 126 -9.24 -7.31 5.51
N TYR A 127 -9.15 -8.13 6.54
CA TYR A 127 -10.03 -8.16 7.70
C TYR A 127 -9.17 -8.11 8.96
N ASN A 128 -9.25 -7.00 9.69
CA ASN A 128 -8.53 -6.83 10.95
C ASN A 128 -9.51 -6.91 12.13
N HIS A 129 -9.57 -8.07 12.80
CA HIS A 129 -10.50 -8.32 13.89
C HIS A 129 -10.29 -7.36 15.08
N LEU A 130 -9.06 -6.88 15.28
CA LEU A 130 -8.69 -5.99 16.38
C LEU A 130 -9.38 -4.62 16.29
N LEU A 131 -9.85 -4.22 15.11
CA LEU A 131 -10.55 -2.95 14.92
C LEU A 131 -11.97 -2.95 15.49
N PHE A 132 -12.56 -4.14 15.67
CA PHE A 132 -13.93 -4.30 16.15
C PHE A 132 -14.00 -4.57 17.66
N THR A 133 -12.85 -4.61 18.34
CA THR A 133 -12.77 -5.03 19.73
C THR A 133 -12.39 -3.88 20.66
N ASN A 134 -13.29 -3.54 21.59
CA ASN A 134 -13.07 -2.53 22.62
C ASN A 134 -12.08 -3.04 23.68
N LYS A 135 -10.78 -2.90 23.41
CA LYS A 135 -9.62 -2.91 24.35
C LYS A 135 -9.51 -4.05 25.39
N LYS A 136 -10.34 -5.09 25.36
CA LYS A 136 -10.30 -6.24 26.28
C LYS A 136 -10.66 -7.53 25.55
N LEU A 137 -9.83 -7.96 24.60
CA LEU A 137 -9.90 -9.32 24.09
C LEU A 137 -9.48 -10.29 25.21
N LYS A 138 -10.48 -10.90 25.86
CA LYS A 138 -10.27 -12.07 26.73
C LYS A 138 -10.20 -13.38 25.92
N THR A 139 -10.36 -13.30 24.60
CA THR A 139 -10.44 -14.44 23.68
C THR A 139 -9.42 -14.29 22.56
N ALA A 140 -8.92 -15.41 22.02
CA ALA A 140 -8.11 -15.39 20.81
C ALA A 140 -8.92 -14.90 19.61
N CYS A 141 -8.27 -14.26 18.65
CA CYS A 141 -8.88 -13.87 17.39
C CYS A 141 -7.90 -14.00 16.22
N THR A 142 -8.46 -14.02 15.01
CA THR A 142 -7.67 -14.14 13.77
C THR A 142 -8.08 -13.04 12.80
N SER A 143 -7.10 -12.31 12.30
CA SER A 143 -7.22 -11.37 11.18
C SER A 143 -6.71 -12.02 9.89
N PHE A 144 -7.26 -11.61 8.75
CA PHE A 144 -6.96 -12.18 7.44
C PHE A 144 -6.52 -11.10 6.47
N TYR A 145 -5.46 -11.36 5.72
CA TYR A 145 -4.93 -10.46 4.70
C TYR A 145 -4.63 -11.27 3.44
N GLN A 146 -5.00 -10.76 2.28
CA GLN A 146 -4.75 -11.38 0.99
C GLN A 146 -3.90 -10.44 0.16
N PHE A 147 -2.83 -10.99 -0.41
CA PHE A 147 -1.89 -10.28 -1.27
C PHE A 147 -1.91 -10.89 -2.67
N ASP A 148 -1.83 -10.02 -3.67
CA ASP A 148 -1.73 -10.36 -5.09
C ASP A 148 -0.63 -9.50 -5.71
N ASN A 149 0.44 -10.16 -6.18
CA ASN A 149 1.57 -9.50 -6.82
C ASN A 149 1.53 -9.63 -8.35
N GLU A 150 0.35 -9.92 -8.92
CA GLU A 150 0.09 -10.18 -10.35
C GLU A 150 0.62 -11.52 -10.87
N ASP A 151 1.63 -12.10 -10.21
CA ASP A 151 2.14 -13.44 -10.52
C ASP A 151 1.44 -14.55 -9.71
N SER A 152 1.11 -14.26 -8.45
CA SER A 152 0.68 -15.27 -7.48
C SER A 152 -0.04 -14.64 -6.30
N ILE A 153 -0.65 -15.49 -5.47
CA ILE A 153 -1.51 -15.06 -4.37
C ILE A 153 -0.92 -15.53 -3.03
N CYS A 154 -0.87 -14.64 -2.02
CA CYS A 154 -0.46 -15.00 -0.66
C CYS A 154 -1.51 -14.62 0.38
N GLY A 155 -1.94 -15.62 1.16
CA GLY A 155 -2.77 -15.42 2.33
C GLY A 155 -1.92 -15.28 3.59
N VAL A 156 -2.24 -14.29 4.42
CA VAL A 156 -1.63 -14.07 5.73
C VAL A 156 -2.70 -14.10 6.80
N GLN A 157 -2.52 -14.97 7.78
CA GLN A 157 -3.37 -15.05 8.97
C GLN A 157 -2.61 -14.51 10.18
N HIS A 158 -3.15 -13.49 10.82
CA HIS A 158 -2.62 -12.95 12.07
C HIS A 158 -3.45 -13.48 13.22
N HIS A 159 -2.87 -14.40 13.98
CA HIS A 159 -3.46 -14.99 15.18
C HIS A 159 -3.03 -14.16 16.39
N CYS A 160 -3.97 -13.41 16.96
CA CYS A 160 -3.77 -12.63 18.17
C CYS A 160 -4.27 -13.44 19.37
N LEU A 161 -3.38 -13.67 20.34
CA LEU A 161 -3.67 -14.45 21.53
C LEU A 161 -4.02 -13.53 22.70
N PRO A 162 -4.91 -13.94 23.64
CA PRO A 162 -5.47 -13.04 24.65
C PRO A 162 -4.48 -12.62 25.75
N THR A 163 -3.27 -13.17 25.79
CA THR A 163 -2.30 -12.91 26.87
C THR A 163 -1.08 -12.14 26.34
N ASP A 164 -0.66 -11.10 27.05
CA ASP A 164 0.52 -10.28 26.71
C ASP A 164 1.86 -11.02 26.86
N GLN A 165 1.83 -12.25 27.40
CA GLN A 165 3.01 -13.11 27.52
C GLN A 165 3.31 -13.92 26.26
N ILE A 166 2.41 -13.93 25.27
CA ILE A 166 2.55 -14.74 24.06
C ILE A 166 2.70 -13.82 22.84
N LEU A 167 3.66 -14.18 21.98
CA LEU A 167 3.91 -13.54 20.70
C LEU A 167 2.71 -13.71 19.77
N ASP A 168 2.36 -12.66 19.05
CA ASP A 168 1.42 -12.74 17.93
C ASP A 168 2.02 -13.60 16.83
N ARG A 169 1.20 -14.44 16.20
CA ARG A 169 1.62 -15.38 15.16
C ARG A 169 1.06 -14.95 13.81
N PHE A 170 1.93 -14.75 12.85
CA PHE A 170 1.57 -14.55 11.45
C PHE A 170 1.90 -15.82 10.67
N GLU A 171 0.90 -16.38 9.98
CA GLU A 171 1.08 -17.52 9.09
C GLU A 171 0.90 -17.08 7.64
N PHE A 172 1.92 -17.28 6.82
CA PHE A 172 1.95 -16.94 5.41
C PHE A 172 1.78 -18.22 4.60
N THR A 173 0.93 -18.20 3.59
CA THR A 173 0.77 -19.31 2.62
C THR A 173 0.63 -18.74 1.23
N THR A 174 1.50 -19.14 0.30
CA THR A 174 1.41 -18.74 -1.11
C THR A 174 0.65 -19.77 -1.93
N SER A 175 0.10 -19.36 -3.08
CA SER A 175 -0.57 -20.25 -4.04
C SER A 175 0.35 -21.33 -4.61
N HIS A 176 1.66 -21.11 -4.55
CA HIS A 176 2.68 -22.12 -4.89
C HIS A 176 2.99 -23.11 -3.76
N GLY A 177 2.27 -23.04 -2.64
CA GLY A 177 2.42 -23.95 -1.50
C GLY A 177 3.57 -23.61 -0.55
N LYS A 178 4.26 -22.47 -0.72
CA LYS A 178 5.26 -22.01 0.25
C LYS A 178 4.57 -21.53 1.51
N ARG A 179 5.14 -21.87 2.67
CA ARG A 179 4.61 -21.49 3.99
C ARG A 179 5.71 -20.89 4.85
N SER A 180 5.38 -19.82 5.58
CA SER A 180 6.25 -19.23 6.60
C SER A 180 5.43 -18.92 7.86
N ILE A 181 6.08 -18.94 9.02
CA ILE A 181 5.47 -18.56 10.29
C ILE A 181 6.39 -17.53 10.95
N LEU A 182 5.82 -16.38 11.29
CA LEU A 182 6.51 -15.30 11.97
C LEU A 182 5.88 -15.06 13.34
N MET A 183 6.71 -15.12 14.38
CA MET A 183 6.31 -14.76 15.74
C MET A 183 6.81 -13.35 16.07
N LEU A 184 5.89 -12.45 16.39
CA LEU A 184 6.15 -11.04 16.72
C LEU A 184 5.72 -10.72 18.15
N LYS A 185 6.43 -9.80 18.80
CA LYS A 185 5.99 -9.28 20.10
C LYS A 185 4.80 -8.35 19.86
N LYS A 186 3.89 -8.32 20.83
CA LYS A 186 2.84 -7.30 20.89
C LYS A 186 3.41 -5.95 21.26
#